data_AF-A0A536LF27-F1
#
_entry.id   AF-A0A536LF27-F1
#
_cell.length_a   1.000
_cell.length_b   1.000
_cell.length_c   1.000
_cell.angle_alpha   90.00
_cell.angle_beta   90.00
_cell.angle_gamma   90.00
#
_symmetry.space_group_name_H-M   'P 1'
#
loop_
_entity.id
_entity.type
_entity.pdbx_description
1 polymer ?
#
loop_
_entity_poly.entity_id
_entity_poly.type
_entity_poly.pdbx_seq_one_letter_code
_entity_poly.pdbx_strand_id
1 'polypeptide(L)'
;DLGAEAEGREMSRNFAVIDHQQRDGVKGFTSIVGGKVTTYRLMAERVVDVAAHHLGVSTPCTTAEVPLNDREEPLDQLRHRPSVLGVPKPHGDESPLQPLLCECELVRPQDVAPWFKDPAVRDLEDVRRRTRSGMGPCQAAICSYRLAARLVSDRGLDGASATRAMADFLETRWRGVRHVFWGSQLRNMQVTTGLHMELYNLDRELMKSPLPHPSRNLPPPLAEEGRGGGDGAQPAEVAGKR
;
A
#
# COMPACT_ATOMS: atom_id res chain seq x y z
N ASP A 1 -34.33 18.98 -3.97
CA ASP A 1 -34.70 17.79 -4.76
C ASP A 1 -33.81 17.75 -5.99
N LEU A 2 -32.65 17.11 -5.85
CA LEU A 2 -31.59 17.06 -6.86
C LEU A 2 -30.88 15.72 -6.74
N GLY A 3 -31.05 14.86 -7.74
CA GLY A 3 -30.02 13.92 -8.18
C GLY A 3 -30.06 12.51 -7.62
N ALA A 4 -30.72 11.63 -8.38
CA ALA A 4 -30.35 10.22 -8.56
C ALA A 4 -30.32 9.32 -7.31
N GLU A 5 -31.47 9.12 -6.68
CA GLU A 5 -31.75 7.90 -5.90
C GLU A 5 -32.34 6.81 -6.81
N ALA A 6 -31.57 6.27 -7.76
CA ALA A 6 -31.96 5.06 -8.49
C ALA A 6 -30.72 4.39 -9.13
N GLU A 7 -30.71 3.06 -9.13
CA GLU A 7 -29.78 2.15 -9.83
C GLU A 7 -28.37 1.90 -9.24
N GLY A 8 -27.68 2.87 -8.64
CA GLY A 8 -26.31 2.65 -8.16
C GLY A 8 -26.16 1.69 -6.96
N ARG A 9 -27.21 1.51 -6.15
CA ARG A 9 -27.22 0.66 -4.95
C ARG A 9 -27.58 -0.81 -5.23
N GLU A 10 -28.05 -1.15 -6.43
CA GLU A 10 -28.39 -2.53 -6.83
C GLU A 10 -27.26 -3.24 -7.58
N MET A 11 -26.04 -2.69 -7.57
CA MET A 11 -24.88 -3.48 -7.99
C MET A 11 -24.69 -4.65 -7.01
N SER A 12 -24.85 -5.87 -7.53
CA SER A 12 -24.59 -7.11 -6.82
C SER A 12 -23.23 -7.02 -6.14
N ARG A 13 -23.27 -7.01 -4.80
CA ARG A 13 -22.09 -6.97 -3.94
C ARG A 13 -21.39 -8.34 -3.83
N ASN A 14 -21.79 -9.30 -4.65
CA ASN A 14 -21.17 -10.61 -4.78
C ASN A 14 -19.96 -10.55 -5.71
N PHE A 15 -19.18 -11.63 -5.71
CA PHE A 15 -18.13 -11.87 -6.68
C PHE A 15 -18.53 -13.04 -7.58
N ALA A 16 -17.94 -13.08 -8.78
CA ALA A 16 -18.04 -14.20 -9.69
C ALA A 16 -16.63 -14.70 -10.02
N VAL A 17 -16.45 -16.02 -10.06
CA VAL A 17 -15.25 -16.67 -10.57
C VAL A 17 -15.58 -17.24 -11.95
N ILE A 18 -14.76 -16.91 -12.94
CA ILE A 18 -14.94 -17.28 -14.33
C ILE A 18 -13.81 -18.23 -14.71
N ASP A 19 -14.15 -19.50 -14.94
CA ASP A 19 -13.27 -20.47 -15.59
C ASP A 19 -13.37 -20.28 -17.11
N HIS A 20 -12.34 -19.66 -17.71
CA HIS A 20 -12.33 -19.39 -19.14
C HIS A 20 -12.11 -20.64 -19.98
N GLN A 21 -11.68 -21.77 -19.40
CA GLN A 21 -11.58 -23.02 -20.14
C GLN A 21 -12.98 -23.57 -20.46
N GLN A 22 -13.90 -23.49 -19.50
CA GLN A 22 -15.28 -23.96 -19.68
C GLN A 22 -16.12 -22.97 -20.48
N ARG A 23 -15.94 -21.67 -20.22
CA ARG A 23 -16.74 -20.62 -20.85
C ARG A 23 -16.27 -20.29 -22.27
N ASP A 24 -14.95 -20.14 -22.44
CA ASP A 24 -14.34 -19.53 -23.63
C ASP A 24 -13.35 -20.47 -24.34
N GLY A 25 -13.10 -21.68 -23.83
CA GLY A 25 -12.12 -22.63 -24.38
C GLY A 25 -10.65 -22.26 -24.12
N VAL A 26 -10.38 -21.26 -23.28
CA VAL A 26 -9.02 -20.77 -22.98
C VAL A 26 -8.48 -21.45 -21.72
N LYS A 27 -7.48 -22.31 -21.88
CA LYS A 27 -6.87 -23.05 -20.76
C LYS A 27 -5.98 -22.14 -19.89
N GLY A 28 -5.94 -22.44 -18.59
CA GLY A 28 -5.03 -21.79 -17.65
C GLY A 28 -5.36 -20.33 -17.33
N PHE A 29 -6.57 -19.87 -17.65
CA PHE A 29 -7.01 -18.51 -17.39
C PHE A 29 -8.29 -18.49 -16.56
N THR A 30 -8.22 -17.85 -15.39
CA THR A 30 -9.33 -17.71 -14.45
C THR A 30 -9.44 -16.26 -14.03
N SER A 31 -10.65 -15.69 -14.09
CA SER A 31 -10.91 -14.33 -13.63
C SER A 31 -11.78 -14.33 -12.39
N ILE A 32 -11.55 -13.35 -11.51
CA ILE A 32 -12.48 -12.99 -10.45
C ILE A 32 -12.96 -11.56 -10.66
N VAL A 33 -14.27 -11.35 -10.61
CA VAL A 33 -14.90 -10.04 -10.82
C VAL A 33 -15.80 -9.72 -9.63
N GLY A 34 -15.68 -8.48 -9.13
CA GLY A 34 -16.49 -7.98 -8.03
C GLY A 34 -15.98 -8.40 -6.64
N GLY A 35 -16.91 -8.49 -5.69
CA GLY A 35 -16.65 -8.82 -4.29
C GLY A 35 -16.20 -7.66 -3.41
N LYS A 36 -15.80 -7.98 -2.18
CA LYS A 36 -15.45 -7.02 -1.13
C LYS A 36 -14.17 -7.42 -0.43
N VAL A 37 -13.51 -6.42 0.17
CA VAL A 37 -12.42 -6.65 1.12
C VAL A 37 -12.87 -7.56 2.26
N THR A 38 -14.13 -7.54 2.70
CA THR A 38 -14.62 -8.44 3.76
C THR A 38 -14.77 -9.90 3.31
N THR A 39 -14.79 -10.17 2.01
CA THR A 39 -14.96 -11.51 1.43
C THR A 39 -13.69 -12.03 0.75
N TYR A 40 -12.56 -11.33 0.86
CA TYR A 40 -11.33 -11.63 0.12
C TYR A 40 -10.81 -13.05 0.32
N ARG A 41 -10.89 -13.61 1.53
CA ARG A 41 -10.49 -14.99 1.81
C ARG A 41 -11.35 -15.99 1.02
N LEU A 42 -12.68 -15.83 1.08
CA LEU A 42 -13.62 -16.69 0.34
C LEU A 42 -13.45 -16.52 -1.18
N MET A 43 -13.18 -15.30 -1.64
CA MET A 43 -12.84 -15.02 -3.04
C MET A 43 -11.60 -15.80 -3.49
N ALA A 44 -10.53 -15.76 -2.70
CA ALA A 44 -9.29 -16.48 -2.98
C ALA A 44 -9.52 -18.00 -2.98
N GLU A 45 -10.24 -18.53 -1.99
CA GLU A 45 -10.63 -19.93 -1.91
C GLU A 45 -11.30 -20.40 -3.20
N ARG A 46 -12.34 -19.70 -3.68
CA ARG A 46 -13.04 -20.09 -4.93
C ARG A 46 -12.19 -20.02 -6.18
N VAL A 47 -11.25 -19.08 -6.26
CA VAL A 47 -10.32 -19.00 -7.41
C VAL A 47 -9.33 -20.17 -7.36
N VAL A 48 -8.81 -20.49 -6.17
CA VAL A 48 -7.86 -21.58 -5.96
C VAL A 48 -8.53 -22.94 -6.17
N ASP A 49 -9.81 -23.12 -5.82
CA ASP A 49 -10.56 -24.35 -6.09
C ASP A 49 -10.58 -24.67 -7.59
N VAL A 50 -10.80 -23.66 -8.45
CA VAL A 50 -10.76 -23.82 -9.91
C VAL A 50 -9.35 -24.20 -10.37
N ALA A 51 -8.32 -23.52 -9.86
CA ALA A 51 -6.94 -23.84 -10.20
C ALA A 51 -6.53 -25.25 -9.74
N ALA A 52 -6.90 -25.65 -8.52
CA ALA A 52 -6.62 -26.95 -7.95
C ALA A 52 -7.29 -28.08 -8.75
N HIS A 53 -8.54 -27.88 -9.18
CA HIS A 53 -9.25 -28.82 -10.05
C HIS A 53 -8.49 -29.08 -11.36
N HIS A 54 -8.02 -28.02 -12.05
CA HIS A 54 -7.24 -28.15 -13.28
C HIS A 54 -5.88 -28.80 -13.08
N LEU A 55 -5.31 -28.69 -11.87
CA LEU A 55 -4.03 -29.31 -11.48
C LEU A 55 -4.19 -30.72 -10.91
N GLY A 56 -5.41 -31.24 -10.77
CA GLY A 56 -5.67 -32.54 -10.15
C GLY A 56 -5.39 -32.59 -8.64
N VAL A 57 -5.38 -31.43 -7.97
CA VAL A 57 -5.16 -31.31 -6.53
C VAL A 57 -6.51 -31.33 -5.82
N SER A 58 -6.68 -32.24 -4.85
CA SER A 58 -7.91 -32.41 -4.07
C SER A 58 -7.78 -32.02 -2.59
N THR A 59 -6.70 -31.33 -2.22
CA THR A 59 -6.46 -30.89 -0.84
C THR A 59 -7.50 -29.83 -0.45
N PRO A 60 -8.21 -29.99 0.69
CA PRO A 60 -9.19 -29.01 1.14
C PRO A 60 -8.52 -27.70 1.57
N CYS A 61 -9.22 -26.58 1.37
CA CYS A 61 -8.76 -25.27 1.80
C CYS A 61 -8.83 -25.14 3.33
N THR A 62 -7.72 -24.74 3.96
CA THR A 62 -7.61 -24.53 5.42
C THR A 62 -7.45 -23.06 5.80
N THR A 63 -7.50 -22.13 4.85
CA THR A 63 -7.21 -20.70 5.07
C THR A 63 -8.15 -20.00 6.05
N ALA A 64 -9.29 -20.60 6.40
CA ALA A 64 -10.18 -20.09 7.45
C ALA A 64 -9.60 -20.26 8.86
N GLU A 65 -8.69 -21.22 9.03
CA GLU A 65 -8.09 -21.60 10.32
C GLU A 65 -6.65 -21.12 10.45
N VAL A 66 -6.02 -20.72 9.34
CA VAL A 66 -4.65 -20.22 9.30
C VAL A 66 -4.65 -18.72 9.62
N PRO A 67 -4.03 -18.27 10.73
CA PRO A 67 -3.87 -16.85 11.02
C PRO A 67 -3.05 -16.15 9.93
N LEU A 68 -3.44 -14.93 9.56
CA LEU A 68 -2.56 -14.07 8.78
C LEU A 68 -1.43 -13.59 9.68
N ASN A 69 -0.20 -13.91 9.28
CA ASN A 69 1.08 -13.58 9.91
C ASN A 69 1.44 -14.54 11.08
N ASP A 70 2.37 -15.43 10.76
CA ASP A 70 3.10 -16.35 11.65
C ASP A 70 4.15 -15.67 12.53
N ARG A 71 4.27 -14.34 12.45
CA ARG A 71 5.25 -13.58 13.23
C ARG A 71 4.68 -13.27 14.60
N GLU A 72 5.33 -13.79 15.63
CA GLU A 72 5.16 -13.40 17.04
C GLU A 72 5.52 -11.92 17.32
N GLU A 73 5.81 -11.12 16.28
CA GLU A 73 6.15 -9.70 16.38
C GLU A 73 4.89 -8.87 16.65
N PRO A 74 4.76 -8.26 17.85
CA PRO A 74 3.59 -7.45 18.23
C PRO A 74 3.33 -6.28 17.27
N LEU A 75 4.36 -5.85 16.55
CA LEU A 75 4.35 -4.75 15.59
C LEU A 75 3.37 -4.96 14.43
N ASP A 76 3.07 -6.19 14.03
CA ASP A 76 2.16 -6.44 12.91
C ASP A 76 0.69 -6.40 13.33
N GLN A 77 0.40 -6.84 14.55
CA GLN A 77 -0.96 -6.77 15.13
C GLN A 77 -1.36 -5.32 15.48
N LEU A 78 -0.38 -4.42 15.64
CA LEU A 78 -0.56 -3.03 16.05
C LEU A 78 -0.76 -2.04 14.89
N ARG A 79 -0.35 -2.39 13.67
CA ARG A 79 -0.49 -1.54 12.47
C ARG A 79 -1.91 -1.53 11.89
N HIS A 80 -2.73 -2.51 12.26
CA HIS A 80 -4.10 -2.69 11.79
C HIS A 80 -5.20 -2.15 12.73
N ARG A 81 -4.84 -1.36 13.75
CA ARG A 81 -5.83 -0.55 14.47
C ARG A 81 -5.88 0.86 13.88
N PRO A 82 -6.79 1.16 12.92
CA PRO A 82 -7.40 2.47 12.94
C PRO A 82 -8.01 2.62 14.33
N SER A 83 -7.43 3.51 15.14
CA SER A 83 -8.07 4.15 16.28
C SER A 83 -9.10 3.26 17.01
N VAL A 84 -8.72 2.69 18.14
CA VAL A 84 -9.63 2.87 19.28
C VAL A 84 -9.83 4.39 19.32
N LEU A 85 -11.05 4.88 19.03
CA LEU A 85 -11.38 6.30 18.96
C LEU A 85 -10.70 7.02 20.14
N GLY A 86 -9.68 7.84 19.86
CA GLY A 86 -8.94 8.60 20.87
C GLY A 86 -7.63 8.01 21.40
N VAL A 87 -7.16 6.84 20.94
CA VAL A 87 -5.84 6.31 21.31
C VAL A 87 -4.88 6.48 20.13
N PRO A 88 -3.79 7.26 20.28
CA PRO A 88 -2.64 7.25 19.37
C PRO A 88 -2.23 5.84 19.00
N LYS A 89 -1.53 5.65 17.86
CA LYS A 89 -0.67 4.46 17.69
C LYS A 89 0.01 4.20 19.03
N PRO A 90 -0.16 3.01 19.65
CA PRO A 90 0.06 2.92 21.07
C PRO A 90 1.56 2.86 21.26
N HIS A 91 2.11 4.02 21.51
CA HIS A 91 3.43 4.15 22.08
C HIS A 91 3.41 3.80 23.57
N GLY A 92 2.32 3.23 24.10
CA GLY A 92 2.23 2.68 25.46
C GLY A 92 2.87 3.57 26.51
N ASP A 93 3.87 3.01 27.20
CA ASP A 93 4.67 3.64 28.26
C ASP A 93 5.88 4.45 27.73
N GLU A 94 6.01 4.60 26.41
CA GLU A 94 7.14 5.31 25.80
C GLU A 94 7.04 6.82 26.02
N SER A 95 8.20 7.47 26.12
CA SER A 95 8.28 8.90 26.38
C SER A 95 7.45 9.74 25.39
N PRO A 96 6.60 10.67 25.86
CA PRO A 96 5.78 11.52 25.01
C PRO A 96 6.61 12.54 24.21
N LEU A 97 7.89 12.75 24.56
CA LEU A 97 8.79 13.72 23.91
C LEU A 97 9.57 13.12 22.73
N GLN A 98 9.22 11.93 22.28
CA GLN A 98 9.87 11.31 21.14
C GLN A 98 9.57 12.06 19.83
N PRO A 99 10.56 12.29 18.95
CA PRO A 99 10.34 12.93 17.66
C PRO A 99 9.32 12.18 16.80
N LEU A 100 8.43 12.91 16.15
CA LEU A 100 7.48 12.37 15.19
C LEU A 100 7.97 12.63 13.77
N LEU A 101 7.79 11.63 12.90
CA LEU A 101 7.93 11.79 11.47
C LEU A 101 6.64 12.36 10.88
N CYS A 102 5.47 11.86 11.31
CA CYS A 102 4.17 12.37 10.91
C CYS A 102 3.28 12.61 12.14
N GLU A 103 3.00 13.87 12.42
CA GLU A 103 2.21 14.30 13.57
C GLU A 103 0.75 13.84 13.45
N CYS A 104 0.14 13.98 12.26
CA CYS A 104 -1.28 13.67 12.08
C CYS A 104 -1.63 12.19 12.24
N GLU A 105 -0.67 11.30 11.97
CA GLU A 105 -0.86 9.84 12.03
C GLU A 105 0.00 9.23 13.14
N LEU A 106 0.63 10.10 13.95
CA LEU A 106 1.50 9.78 15.07
C LEU A 106 2.54 8.72 14.69
N VAL A 107 3.18 8.91 13.52
CA VAL A 107 4.21 8.00 13.00
C VAL A 107 5.57 8.47 13.50
N ARG A 108 6.36 7.58 14.09
CA ARG A 108 7.73 7.84 14.53
C ARG A 108 8.79 7.40 13.51
N PRO A 109 10.03 7.91 13.61
CA PRO A 109 11.14 7.47 12.77
C PRO A 109 11.38 5.95 12.76
N GLN A 110 11.18 5.27 13.89
CA GLN A 110 11.31 3.80 13.98
C GLN A 110 10.19 3.05 13.26
N ASP A 111 8.98 3.62 13.16
CA ASP A 111 7.85 2.95 12.52
C ASP A 111 8.02 2.80 11.00
N VAL A 112 8.79 3.73 10.41
CA VAL A 112 9.09 3.75 8.97
C VAL A 112 10.39 3.04 8.62
N ALA A 113 11.34 2.96 9.56
CA ALA A 113 12.69 2.48 9.31
C ALA A 113 12.76 1.07 8.68
N PRO A 114 11.95 0.07 9.09
CA PRO A 114 11.93 -1.24 8.44
C PRO A 114 11.54 -1.17 6.96
N TRP A 115 10.63 -0.27 6.59
CA TRP A 115 10.11 -0.17 5.23
C TRP A 115 11.11 0.45 4.26
N PHE A 116 12.00 1.32 4.72
CA PHE A 116 13.09 1.81 3.86
C PHE A 116 14.11 0.71 3.55
N LYS A 117 14.18 -0.36 4.34
CA LYS A 117 15.05 -1.53 4.09
C LYS A 117 14.35 -2.65 3.30
N ASP A 118 13.01 -2.65 3.25
CA ASP A 118 12.22 -3.65 2.56
C ASP A 118 12.33 -3.47 1.03
N PRO A 119 12.82 -4.48 0.27
CA PRO A 119 12.96 -4.38 -1.18
C PRO A 119 11.62 -4.17 -1.89
N ALA A 120 10.52 -4.68 -1.35
CA ALA A 120 9.18 -4.53 -1.93
C ALA A 120 8.62 -3.10 -1.82
N VAL A 121 9.25 -2.24 -1.01
CA VAL A 121 8.91 -0.81 -0.90
C VAL A 121 9.71 -0.04 -1.93
N ARG A 122 9.05 0.55 -2.91
CA ARG A 122 9.68 1.21 -4.06
C ARG A 122 9.59 2.73 -3.99
N ASP A 123 8.52 3.25 -3.39
CA ASP A 123 8.25 4.69 -3.31
C ASP A 123 7.65 5.11 -1.96
N LEU A 124 7.40 6.41 -1.81
CA LEU A 124 6.78 6.95 -0.61
C LEU A 124 5.29 6.57 -0.48
N GLU A 125 4.62 6.14 -1.57
CA GLU A 125 3.27 5.59 -1.50
C GLU A 125 3.24 4.24 -0.79
N ASP A 126 4.25 3.40 -1.01
CA ASP A 126 4.43 2.15 -0.27
C ASP A 126 4.61 2.40 1.22
N VAL A 127 5.48 3.35 1.58
CA VAL A 127 5.66 3.74 2.99
C VAL A 127 4.34 4.25 3.58
N ARG A 128 3.57 5.06 2.84
CA ARG A 128 2.22 5.48 3.27
C ARG A 128 1.30 4.29 3.45
N ARG A 129 1.23 3.33 2.53
CA ARG A 129 0.36 2.16 2.65
C ARG A 129 0.67 1.35 3.91
N ARG A 130 1.95 1.27 4.29
CA ARG A 130 2.43 0.53 5.48
C ARG A 130 2.30 1.29 6.81
N THR A 131 2.28 2.63 6.78
CA THR A 131 2.41 3.46 8.00
C THR A 131 1.34 4.52 8.18
N ARG A 132 0.54 4.78 7.13
CA ARG A 132 -0.41 5.89 7.00
C ARG A 132 0.21 7.29 6.93
N SER A 133 1.54 7.44 6.97
CA SER A 133 2.20 8.75 6.84
C SER A 133 1.66 9.54 5.64
N GLY A 134 1.18 10.76 5.87
CA GLY A 134 0.61 11.61 4.82
C GLY A 134 -0.88 11.39 4.53
N MET A 135 -1.58 10.54 5.30
CA MET A 135 -3.04 10.36 5.23
C MET A 135 -3.84 11.36 6.07
N GLY A 136 -3.18 12.08 6.98
CA GLY A 136 -3.82 13.04 7.87
C GLY A 136 -4.36 14.29 7.16
N PRO A 137 -5.07 15.17 7.89
CA PRO A 137 -5.67 16.39 7.32
C PRO A 137 -4.64 17.36 6.71
N CYS A 138 -3.37 17.28 7.12
CA CYS A 138 -2.29 18.06 6.51
C CYS A 138 -1.91 17.55 5.11
N GLN A 139 -2.41 16.40 4.66
CA GLN A 139 -2.14 15.82 3.33
C GLN A 139 -0.65 15.79 2.99
N ALA A 140 0.16 15.32 3.94
CA ALA A 140 1.63 15.23 3.84
C ALA A 140 2.40 16.56 3.78
N ALA A 141 1.78 17.70 4.09
CA ALA A 141 2.44 19.01 4.06
C ALA A 141 3.72 19.10 4.90
N ILE A 142 3.90 18.25 5.91
CA ILE A 142 5.08 18.25 6.79
C ILE A 142 5.86 16.93 6.71
N CYS A 143 5.20 15.77 6.71
CA CYS A 143 5.95 14.51 6.74
C CYS A 143 6.63 14.15 5.40
N SER A 144 6.24 14.79 4.29
CA SER A 144 6.78 14.53 2.95
C SER A 144 8.29 14.79 2.87
N TYR A 145 8.78 15.95 3.33
CA TYR A 145 10.21 16.27 3.30
C TYR A 145 11.03 15.36 4.23
N ARG A 146 10.45 14.96 5.37
CA ARG A 146 11.10 14.04 6.31
C ARG A 146 11.23 12.65 5.71
N LEU A 147 10.19 12.17 5.02
CA LEU A 147 10.24 10.91 4.27
C LEU A 147 11.26 10.97 3.12
N ALA A 148 11.33 12.10 2.41
CA ALA A 148 12.33 12.32 1.37
C ALA A 148 13.75 12.30 1.93
N ALA A 149 13.97 12.92 3.09
CA ALA A 149 15.27 12.86 3.78
C ALA A 149 15.67 11.41 4.13
N ARG A 150 14.70 10.53 4.45
CA ARG A 150 14.97 9.10 4.69
C ARG A 150 15.35 8.35 3.41
N LEU A 151 14.90 8.77 2.23
CA LEU A 151 15.43 8.22 0.97
C LEU A 151 16.92 8.52 0.82
N VAL A 152 17.37 9.71 1.24
CA VAL A 152 18.78 10.06 1.23
C VAL A 152 19.55 9.28 2.30
N SER A 153 19.09 9.32 3.56
CA SER A 153 19.84 8.74 4.68
C SER A 153 19.84 7.21 4.71
N ASP A 154 18.72 6.58 4.34
CA ASP A 154 18.53 5.14 4.52
C ASP A 154 18.69 4.36 3.22
N ARG A 155 18.46 5.01 2.07
CA ARG A 155 18.59 4.38 0.74
C ARG A 155 19.73 4.96 -0.11
N GLY A 156 20.43 5.98 0.38
CA GLY A 156 21.55 6.58 -0.35
C GLY A 156 21.17 7.27 -1.66
N LEU A 157 19.90 7.64 -1.84
CA LEU A 157 19.47 8.42 -2.99
C LEU A 157 20.08 9.83 -2.92
N ASP A 158 20.36 10.41 -4.08
CA ASP A 158 20.74 11.82 -4.14
C ASP A 158 19.55 12.75 -3.82
N GLY A 159 19.86 14.00 -3.49
CA GLY A 159 18.85 14.98 -3.09
C GLY A 159 17.84 15.31 -4.19
N ALA A 160 18.23 15.28 -5.48
CA ALA A 160 17.33 15.55 -6.58
C ALA A 160 16.32 14.41 -6.75
N SER A 161 16.79 13.16 -6.69
CA SER A 161 15.95 11.96 -6.72
C SER A 161 14.98 11.92 -5.53
N ALA A 162 15.45 12.24 -4.32
CA ALA A 162 14.58 12.32 -3.15
C ALA A 162 13.54 13.45 -3.25
N THR A 163 13.93 14.61 -3.78
CA THR A 163 13.01 15.74 -4.03
C THR A 163 11.96 15.38 -5.07
N ARG A 164 12.33 14.66 -6.13
CA ARG A 164 11.38 14.15 -7.13
C ARG A 164 10.37 13.20 -6.50
N ALA A 165 10.84 12.23 -5.71
CA ALA A 165 9.97 11.29 -4.99
C ALA A 165 9.02 12.01 -4.01
N MET A 166 9.50 13.06 -3.32
CA MET A 166 8.66 13.93 -2.49
C MET A 166 7.53 14.57 -3.31
N ALA A 167 7.86 15.14 -4.47
CA ALA A 167 6.89 15.78 -5.33
C ALA A 167 5.85 14.80 -5.89
N ASP A 168 6.28 13.60 -6.30
CA ASP A 168 5.36 12.54 -6.76
C ASP A 168 4.40 12.11 -5.65
N PHE A 169 4.91 12.02 -4.42
CA PHE A 169 4.10 11.73 -3.24
C PHE A 169 3.09 12.86 -2.95
N LEU A 170 3.48 14.12 -3.10
CA LEU A 170 2.56 15.26 -2.92
C LEU A 170 1.50 15.34 -4.03
N GLU A 171 1.85 15.00 -5.27
CA GLU A 171 0.92 15.00 -6.41
C GLU A 171 -0.22 13.98 -6.23
N THR A 172 0.05 12.82 -5.61
CA THR A 172 -1.02 11.86 -5.29
C THR A 172 -1.98 12.42 -4.23
N ARG A 173 -1.48 13.20 -3.26
CA ARG A 173 -2.31 13.86 -2.24
C ARG A 173 -3.19 14.92 -2.89
N TRP A 174 -2.56 15.77 -3.70
CA TRP A 174 -3.23 16.83 -4.46
C TRP A 174 -4.38 16.30 -5.31
N ARG A 175 -4.15 15.22 -6.07
CA ARG A 175 -5.19 14.57 -6.89
C ARG A 175 -6.42 14.17 -6.07
N GLY A 176 -6.24 13.75 -4.82
CA GLY A 176 -7.32 13.37 -3.93
C GLY A 176 -8.17 14.55 -3.42
N VAL A 177 -7.58 15.76 -3.33
CA VAL A 177 -8.23 16.90 -2.67
C VAL A 177 -8.58 18.06 -3.59
N ARG A 178 -7.98 18.16 -4.79
CA ARG A 178 -8.17 19.30 -5.71
C ARG A 178 -9.62 19.61 -6.09
N HIS A 179 -10.52 18.63 -5.93
CA HIS A 179 -11.93 18.75 -6.28
C HIS A 179 -12.81 19.27 -5.12
N VAL A 180 -12.26 19.50 -3.92
CA VAL A 180 -13.03 19.87 -2.72
C VAL A 180 -12.56 21.18 -2.05
N PHE A 181 -12.16 22.16 -2.87
CA PHE A 181 -11.56 23.41 -2.39
C PHE A 181 -12.58 24.49 -2.05
N TRP A 182 -13.22 24.33 -0.90
CA TRP A 182 -14.09 25.37 -0.34
C TRP A 182 -13.87 25.52 1.16
N GLY A 183 -14.19 26.71 1.67
CA GLY A 183 -14.16 27.01 3.10
C GLY A 183 -12.80 26.73 3.76
N SER A 184 -12.79 25.86 4.78
CA SER A 184 -11.58 25.51 5.52
C SER A 184 -10.56 24.73 4.68
N GLN A 185 -11.00 23.94 3.68
CA GLN A 185 -10.09 23.18 2.83
C GLN A 185 -9.26 24.11 1.93
N LEU A 186 -9.86 25.19 1.41
CA LEU A 186 -9.13 26.19 0.64
C LEU A 186 -8.07 26.91 1.49
N ARG A 187 -8.41 27.27 2.74
CA ARG A 187 -7.44 27.87 3.68
C ARG A 187 -6.28 26.93 3.99
N ASN A 188 -6.59 25.65 4.26
CA ASN A 188 -5.58 24.63 4.49
C ASN A 188 -4.67 24.47 3.26
N MET A 189 -5.26 24.45 2.06
CA MET A 189 -4.49 24.35 0.82
C MET A 189 -3.58 25.57 0.60
N GLN A 190 -4.02 26.79 0.92
CA GLN A 190 -3.15 27.97 0.81
C GLN A 190 -1.90 27.84 1.71
N VAL A 191 -2.05 27.31 2.92
CA VAL A 191 -0.93 27.03 3.82
C VAL A 191 -0.03 25.93 3.24
N THR A 192 -0.62 24.83 2.78
CA THR A 192 0.12 23.72 2.15
C THR A 192 0.91 24.17 0.93
N THR A 193 0.31 25.00 0.07
CA THR A 193 1.00 25.60 -1.09
C THR A 193 2.19 26.46 -0.64
N GLY A 194 2.01 27.30 0.39
CA GLY A 194 3.11 28.08 0.96
C GLY A 194 4.26 27.20 1.47
N LEU A 195 3.95 26.08 2.14
CA LEU A 195 4.99 25.13 2.57
C LEU A 195 5.72 24.50 1.38
N HIS A 196 5.00 24.06 0.35
CA HIS A 196 5.61 23.39 -0.80
C HIS A 196 6.46 24.34 -1.65
N MET A 197 5.99 25.56 -1.86
CA MET A 197 6.59 26.51 -2.79
C MET A 197 7.63 27.40 -2.11
N GLU A 198 7.37 27.87 -0.88
CA GLU A 198 8.26 28.83 -0.21
C GLU A 198 9.26 28.13 0.71
N LEU A 199 8.79 27.18 1.53
CA LEU A 199 9.67 26.49 2.48
C LEU A 199 10.48 25.38 1.82
N TYR A 200 9.84 24.56 0.99
CA TYR A 200 10.51 23.46 0.29
C TYR A 200 11.07 23.88 -1.08
N ASN A 201 10.66 25.03 -1.61
CA ASN A 201 11.14 25.55 -2.89
C ASN A 201 10.99 24.52 -4.03
N LEU A 202 9.93 23.72 -3.96
CA LEU A 202 9.78 22.47 -4.72
C LEU A 202 9.71 22.72 -6.23
N ASP A 203 9.01 23.76 -6.65
CA ASP A 203 8.93 24.19 -8.06
C ASP A 203 10.31 24.50 -8.63
N ARG A 204 11.13 25.25 -7.88
CA ARG A 204 12.47 25.64 -8.31
C ARG A 204 13.44 24.46 -8.28
N GLU A 205 13.36 23.59 -7.27
CA GLU A 205 14.21 22.39 -7.23
C GLU A 205 13.88 21.42 -8.37
N LEU A 206 12.60 21.26 -8.71
CA LEU A 206 12.17 20.46 -9.86
C LEU A 206 12.60 21.07 -11.21
N MET A 207 12.65 22.41 -11.32
CA MET A 207 13.18 23.07 -12.53
C MET A 207 14.71 22.89 -12.68
N LYS A 208 15.47 22.92 -11.58
CA LYS A 208 16.93 22.74 -11.60
C LYS A 208 17.34 21.31 -11.92
N SER A 209 16.55 20.34 -11.50
CA SER A 209 16.81 18.92 -11.70
C SER A 209 15.65 18.27 -12.46
N PRO A 210 15.60 18.43 -13.80
CA PRO A 210 14.56 17.84 -14.63
C PRO A 210 14.80 16.33 -14.76
N LEU A 211 14.68 15.60 -13.65
CA LEU A 211 14.57 14.16 -13.68
C LEU A 211 13.22 13.82 -14.32
N PRO A 212 13.17 12.90 -15.30
CA PRO A 212 11.92 12.51 -15.92
C PRO A 212 10.95 11.98 -14.86
N HIS A 213 9.66 12.32 -14.98
CA HIS A 213 8.60 11.77 -14.13
C HIS A 213 8.70 10.24 -14.14
N PRO A 214 8.74 9.55 -12.99
CA PRO A 214 9.04 8.11 -12.91
C PRO A 214 7.92 7.20 -13.44
N SER A 215 6.93 7.73 -14.18
CA SER A 215 5.92 6.90 -14.86
C SER A 215 6.53 6.00 -15.94
N ARG A 216 7.85 6.00 -16.13
CA ARG A 216 8.60 5.10 -17.02
C ARG A 216 9.84 4.43 -16.44
N ASN A 217 10.29 4.75 -15.24
CA ASN A 217 11.50 4.16 -14.65
C ASN A 217 11.23 3.71 -13.23
N LEU A 218 10.53 2.59 -13.10
CA LEU A 218 10.74 1.75 -11.93
C LEU A 218 12.22 1.36 -11.92
N PRO A 219 12.96 1.49 -10.80
CA PRO A 219 14.27 0.85 -10.73
C PRO A 219 14.09 -0.63 -11.07
N PRO A 220 15.03 -1.25 -11.82
CA PRO A 220 14.93 -2.66 -12.12
C PRO A 220 14.77 -3.43 -10.80
N PRO A 221 13.95 -4.49 -10.77
CA PRO A 221 13.89 -5.39 -9.64
C PRO A 221 15.31 -5.72 -9.17
N LEU A 222 15.54 -5.72 -7.84
CA LEU A 222 16.81 -6.22 -7.31
C LEU A 222 17.02 -7.64 -7.86
N ALA A 223 18.28 -8.05 -8.06
CA ALA A 223 18.66 -9.26 -8.81
C ALA A 223 17.99 -10.58 -8.34
N GLU A 224 17.27 -10.56 -7.23
CA GLU A 224 16.57 -11.70 -6.63
C GLU A 224 15.03 -11.65 -6.72
N GLU A 225 14.42 -10.53 -7.15
CA GLU A 225 12.94 -10.41 -7.26
C GLU A 225 12.33 -11.25 -8.41
N GLY A 226 13.14 -11.97 -9.17
CA GLY A 226 12.72 -12.90 -10.23
C GLY A 226 12.72 -14.38 -9.83
N ARG A 227 13.19 -14.73 -8.63
CA ARG A 227 13.13 -16.12 -8.16
C ARG A 227 11.87 -16.26 -7.32
N GLY A 228 10.77 -16.69 -7.95
CA GLY A 228 9.63 -17.21 -7.21
C GLY A 228 10.16 -18.22 -6.19
N GLY A 229 9.89 -17.98 -4.91
CA GLY A 229 10.39 -18.77 -3.77
C GLY A 229 9.79 -20.18 -3.69
N GLY A 230 9.72 -20.88 -4.81
CA GLY A 230 9.63 -22.33 -4.84
C GLY A 230 11.04 -22.88 -4.71
N ASP A 231 11.56 -22.97 -3.49
CA ASP A 231 12.59 -23.97 -3.22
C ASP A 231 12.03 -25.31 -3.68
N GLY A 232 12.78 -26.02 -4.52
CA GLY A 232 12.33 -27.19 -5.26
C GLY A 232 11.56 -28.14 -4.35
N ALA A 233 10.26 -28.29 -4.64
CA ALA A 233 9.42 -29.27 -3.98
C ALA A 233 10.11 -30.64 -4.10
N GLN A 234 10.56 -31.19 -2.98
CA GLN A 234 11.05 -32.56 -2.95
C GLN A 234 9.89 -33.47 -3.34
N PRO A 235 10.09 -34.41 -4.28
CA PRO A 235 9.04 -35.32 -4.68
C PRO A 235 8.60 -36.12 -3.45
N ALA A 236 7.31 -36.04 -3.12
CA ALA A 236 6.73 -36.83 -2.04
C ALA A 236 6.87 -38.32 -2.39
N GLU A 237 7.62 -39.07 -1.56
CA GLU A 237 7.66 -40.53 -1.65
C GLU A 237 6.26 -41.09 -1.39
N VAL A 238 5.63 -41.60 -2.44
CA VAL A 238 4.39 -42.35 -2.33
C VAL A 238 4.73 -43.72 -1.77
N ALA A 239 4.55 -43.89 -0.46
CA ALA A 239 4.57 -45.19 0.18
C ALA A 239 3.36 -46.01 -0.32
N GLY A 240 3.60 -46.85 -1.32
CA GLY A 240 2.62 -47.81 -1.81
C GLY A 240 2.21 -48.78 -0.70
N LYS A 241 0.96 -48.69 -0.25
CA LYS A 241 0.33 -49.79 0.50
C LYS A 241 -0.28 -50.76 -0.48
N ARG A 242 0.19 -52.00 -0.40
CA ARG A 242 -0.45 -53.20 -0.95
C ARG A 242 -1.84 -53.40 -0.35
#